data_AF-A0AAW7FH98-F1
#
_entry.id   AF-A0AAW7FH98-F1
#
_cell.length_a   1.000
_cell.length_b   1.000
_cell.length_c   1.000
_cell.angle_alpha   90.00
_cell.angle_beta   90.00
_cell.angle_gamma   90.00
#
_symmetry.space_group_name_H-M   'P 1'
#
loop_
_entity.id
_entity.type
_entity.pdbx_description
1 polymer ?
#
loop_
_entity_poly.entity_id
_entity_poly.type
_entity_poly.pdbx_seq_one_letter_code
_entity_poly.pdbx_strand_id
1 'polypeptide(L)'
;MRRVKLLCSLIMLLASQGAQAVSYPLPPEGSRLVGSPLTITVPPGNTKPLEAFAAQYGQGLSNMLEANPGVDVFLPKSGSTLVVPQQLILPDTVREGIIINVAEMRLYYYPAGSNTVEVLPIGIGQAGRETPRNWVTAVERKQEAPSWTPTPNTRREYAARGESLPAFVPAGPENPMGLYAIYIGRLYAIHGTNANFGIGLRVSQGCIRLRNDDIKYLFDTVPVGTRVQLIDRPVKYSEEPDGSRWVEVHEPLSRNRSEYESDRKVPLPVTPALRTFISGNDVDVSRGNQALERRSGMPVNISLVQKHY
;
A
#
# COMPACT_ATOMS: atom_id res chain seq x y z
N MET A 1 27.72 -50.51 -33.90
CA MET A 1 27.67 -49.07 -33.60
C MET A 1 26.27 -48.72 -33.10
N ARG A 2 26.06 -48.64 -31.78
CA ARG A 2 24.76 -48.33 -31.14
C ARG A 2 24.54 -46.81 -31.17
N ARG A 3 23.45 -46.36 -31.82
CA ARG A 3 23.02 -44.95 -31.82
C ARG A 3 22.30 -44.64 -30.52
N VAL A 4 22.91 -43.80 -29.68
CA VAL A 4 22.30 -43.24 -28.46
C VAL A 4 21.36 -42.11 -28.89
N LYS A 5 20.07 -42.23 -28.57
CA LYS A 5 19.10 -41.14 -28.73
C LYS A 5 19.24 -40.21 -27.53
N LEU A 6 19.73 -38.99 -27.76
CA LEU A 6 19.74 -37.92 -26.76
C LEU A 6 18.29 -37.43 -26.58
N LEU A 7 17.69 -37.71 -25.43
CA LEU A 7 16.40 -37.16 -25.03
C LEU A 7 16.69 -35.82 -24.33
N CYS A 8 16.54 -34.70 -25.04
CA CYS A 8 16.61 -33.37 -24.43
C CYS A 8 15.34 -33.12 -23.62
N SER A 9 15.43 -33.31 -22.31
CA SER A 9 14.40 -32.89 -21.35
C SER A 9 14.45 -31.37 -21.19
N LEU A 10 13.44 -30.69 -21.75
CA LEU A 10 13.21 -29.26 -21.54
C LEU A 10 12.66 -29.06 -20.13
N ILE A 11 13.51 -28.62 -19.20
CA ILE A 11 13.11 -28.22 -17.85
C ILE A 11 12.41 -26.87 -17.97
N MET A 12 11.07 -26.85 -17.87
CA MET A 12 10.35 -25.60 -17.61
C MET A 12 10.67 -25.14 -16.19
N LEU A 13 11.43 -24.06 -16.07
CA LEU A 13 11.52 -23.32 -14.81
C LEU A 13 10.17 -22.68 -14.52
N LEU A 14 9.41 -23.28 -13.61
CA LEU A 14 8.32 -22.63 -12.90
C LEU A 14 8.95 -21.57 -11.98
N ALA A 15 9.07 -20.33 -12.46
CA ALA A 15 9.39 -19.20 -11.61
C ALA A 15 8.19 -18.96 -10.68
N SER A 16 8.34 -19.27 -9.39
CA SER A 16 7.41 -18.80 -8.37
C SER A 16 7.51 -17.28 -8.31
N GLN A 17 6.57 -16.58 -8.94
CA GLN A 17 6.40 -15.14 -8.80
C GLN A 17 5.84 -14.86 -7.40
N GLY A 18 6.73 -14.84 -6.41
CA GLY A 18 6.44 -14.27 -5.10
C GLY A 18 6.17 -12.77 -5.24
N ALA A 19 5.25 -12.24 -4.45
CA ALA A 19 5.01 -10.81 -4.38
C ALA A 19 6.24 -10.18 -3.72
N GLN A 20 7.09 -9.51 -4.50
CA GLN A 20 8.23 -8.77 -3.98
C GLN A 20 7.85 -7.31 -3.78
N ALA A 21 8.48 -6.66 -2.80
CA ALA A 21 8.43 -5.21 -2.62
C ALA A 21 8.72 -4.51 -3.96
N VAL A 22 8.00 -3.42 -4.25
CA VAL A 22 8.31 -2.61 -5.43
C VAL A 22 9.44 -1.65 -5.03
N SER A 23 10.64 -1.95 -5.52
CA SER A 23 11.84 -1.14 -5.29
C SER A 23 11.96 -0.06 -6.35
N TYR A 24 12.16 1.18 -5.92
CA TYR A 24 12.44 2.31 -6.81
C TYR A 24 13.80 2.91 -6.47
N PRO A 25 14.62 3.27 -7.47
CA PRO A 25 15.71 4.22 -7.25
C PRO A 25 15.14 5.52 -6.67
N LEU A 26 15.83 6.10 -5.69
CA LEU A 26 15.45 7.42 -5.23
C LEU A 26 15.59 8.42 -6.37
N PRO A 27 14.57 9.27 -6.60
CA PRO A 27 14.64 10.27 -7.64
C PRO A 27 15.67 11.34 -7.27
N PRO A 28 16.16 12.11 -8.25
CA PRO A 28 17.09 13.22 -8.03
C PRO A 28 16.59 14.19 -6.94
N GLU A 29 17.51 14.97 -6.37
CA GLU A 29 17.15 16.01 -5.42
C GLU A 29 16.07 16.94 -6.01
N GLY A 30 15.07 17.28 -5.19
CA GLY A 30 13.91 18.07 -5.62
C GLY A 30 12.79 17.28 -6.32
N SER A 31 13.06 16.11 -6.89
CA SER A 31 12.04 15.25 -7.50
C SER A 31 11.41 14.32 -6.47
N ARG A 32 10.10 14.06 -6.56
CA ARG A 32 9.41 13.06 -5.72
C ARG A 32 8.63 12.03 -6.55
N LEU A 33 8.52 12.22 -7.86
CA LEU A 33 7.86 11.26 -8.74
C LEU A 33 8.77 10.04 -9.00
N VAL A 34 8.24 8.84 -8.75
CA VAL A 34 8.94 7.57 -9.02
C VAL A 34 8.05 6.60 -9.76
N GLY A 35 8.66 5.64 -10.44
CA GLY A 35 7.97 4.59 -11.16
C GLY A 35 7.30 5.06 -12.45
N SER A 36 6.51 4.16 -13.04
CA SER A 36 5.78 4.39 -14.27
C SER A 36 4.42 3.67 -14.23
N PRO A 37 3.39 4.20 -14.89
CA PRO A 37 2.13 3.48 -15.00
C PRO A 37 2.34 2.18 -15.76
N LEU A 38 1.75 1.10 -15.26
CA LEU A 38 1.76 -0.20 -15.93
C LEU A 38 0.33 -0.59 -16.28
N THR A 39 0.13 -1.02 -17.52
CA THR A 39 -1.16 -1.49 -18.01
C THR A 39 -1.02 -2.94 -18.42
N ILE A 40 -1.89 -3.80 -17.89
CA ILE A 40 -1.89 -5.24 -18.14
C ILE A 40 -3.22 -5.69 -18.73
N THR A 41 -3.20 -6.83 -19.42
CA THR A 41 -4.42 -7.48 -19.90
C THR A 41 -4.76 -8.65 -19.00
N VAL A 42 -6.02 -8.74 -18.55
CA VAL A 42 -6.51 -9.89 -17.81
C VAL A 42 -6.47 -11.13 -18.72
N PRO A 43 -5.80 -12.22 -18.32
CA PRO A 43 -5.62 -13.37 -19.20
C PRO A 43 -6.96 -14.01 -19.58
N PRO A 44 -7.06 -14.60 -20.79
CA PRO A 44 -8.23 -15.40 -21.17
C PRO A 44 -8.50 -16.53 -20.17
N GLY A 45 -9.76 -16.72 -19.79
CA GLY A 45 -10.15 -17.77 -18.83
C GLY A 45 -9.72 -17.47 -17.39
N ASN A 46 -9.54 -16.20 -17.03
CA ASN A 46 -9.19 -15.79 -15.66
C ASN A 46 -10.20 -16.36 -14.66
N THR A 47 -9.68 -17.00 -13.61
CA THR A 47 -10.43 -17.49 -12.43
C THR A 47 -9.98 -16.82 -11.14
N LYS A 48 -9.05 -15.87 -11.21
CA LYS A 48 -8.45 -15.22 -10.05
C LYS A 48 -9.16 -13.89 -9.72
N PRO A 49 -9.32 -13.55 -8.44
CA PRO A 49 -9.87 -12.26 -8.02
C PRO A 49 -8.87 -11.12 -8.23
N LEU A 50 -9.34 -9.87 -8.11
CA LEU A 50 -8.49 -8.68 -8.22
C LEU A 50 -7.34 -8.68 -7.21
N GLU A 51 -7.56 -9.22 -6.00
CA GLU A 51 -6.50 -9.37 -4.98
C GLU A 51 -5.31 -10.20 -5.49
N ALA A 52 -5.52 -11.18 -6.36
CA ALA A 52 -4.41 -11.96 -6.90
C ALA A 52 -3.53 -11.12 -7.83
N PHE A 53 -4.12 -10.22 -8.62
CA PHE A 53 -3.38 -9.26 -9.42
C PHE A 53 -2.71 -8.22 -8.51
N ALA A 54 -3.42 -7.69 -7.51
CA ALA A 54 -2.85 -6.76 -6.54
C ALA A 54 -1.60 -7.34 -5.87
N ALA A 55 -1.68 -8.60 -5.39
CA ALA A 55 -0.55 -9.31 -4.81
C ALA A 55 0.59 -9.51 -5.82
N GLN A 56 0.29 -9.97 -7.04
CA GLN A 56 1.30 -10.19 -8.09
C GLN A 56 2.13 -8.93 -8.41
N TYR A 57 1.50 -7.76 -8.36
CA TYR A 57 2.15 -6.48 -8.72
C TYR A 57 2.52 -5.59 -7.53
N GLY A 58 2.51 -6.14 -6.30
CA GLY A 58 2.90 -5.40 -5.09
C GLY A 58 1.98 -4.22 -4.76
N GLN A 59 0.69 -4.33 -5.08
CA GLN A 59 -0.32 -3.30 -4.82
C GLN A 59 -1.29 -3.72 -3.70
N GLY A 60 -1.92 -2.73 -3.06
CA GLY A 60 -3.07 -2.94 -2.18
C GLY A 60 -4.36 -3.03 -2.97
N LEU A 61 -5.36 -3.72 -2.43
CA LEU A 61 -6.65 -3.88 -3.13
C LEU A 61 -7.34 -2.54 -3.39
N SER A 62 -7.33 -1.61 -2.42
CA SER A 62 -7.89 -0.26 -2.61
C SER A 62 -7.20 0.51 -3.73
N ASN A 63 -5.87 0.44 -3.83
CA ASN A 63 -5.12 1.12 -4.89
C ASN A 63 -5.55 0.60 -6.28
N MET A 64 -5.75 -0.72 -6.41
CA MET A 64 -6.27 -1.31 -7.65
C MET A 64 -7.69 -0.84 -7.97
N LEU A 65 -8.57 -0.70 -6.97
CA LEU A 65 -9.94 -0.21 -7.15
C LEU A 65 -9.99 1.27 -7.54
N GLU A 66 -9.16 2.12 -6.92
CA GLU A 66 -9.04 3.54 -7.26
C GLU A 66 -8.62 3.73 -8.73
N ALA A 67 -7.62 2.95 -9.16
CA ALA A 67 -7.10 3.00 -10.53
C ALA A 67 -8.06 2.41 -11.57
N ASN A 68 -8.94 1.47 -11.20
CA ASN A 68 -9.80 0.72 -12.13
C ASN A 68 -11.30 0.82 -11.78
N PRO A 69 -12.01 1.88 -12.18
CA PRO A 69 -13.43 2.05 -11.89
C PRO A 69 -14.28 0.92 -12.47
N GLY A 70 -15.19 0.40 -11.65
CA GLY A 70 -16.14 -0.63 -12.07
C GLY A 70 -15.50 -1.99 -12.35
N VAL A 71 -14.23 -2.19 -11.98
CA VAL A 71 -13.61 -3.52 -12.04
C VAL A 71 -14.35 -4.48 -11.11
N ASP A 72 -14.59 -5.70 -11.60
CA ASP A 72 -15.10 -6.78 -10.76
C ASP A 72 -13.99 -7.26 -9.81
N VAL A 73 -14.23 -7.12 -8.50
CA VAL A 73 -13.27 -7.50 -7.45
C VAL A 73 -13.09 -9.02 -7.37
N PHE A 74 -14.16 -9.77 -7.62
CA PHE A 74 -14.18 -11.22 -7.49
C PHE A 74 -13.66 -11.90 -8.75
N LEU A 75 -13.94 -11.34 -9.93
CA LEU A 75 -13.55 -11.93 -11.19
C LEU A 75 -13.32 -10.86 -12.27
N PRO A 76 -12.15 -10.19 -12.28
CA PRO A 76 -11.78 -9.29 -13.36
C PRO A 76 -12.02 -9.92 -14.73
N LYS A 77 -12.69 -9.18 -15.62
CA LYS A 77 -13.19 -9.69 -16.89
C LYS A 77 -12.02 -10.10 -17.79
N SER A 78 -12.04 -11.34 -18.28
CA SER A 78 -11.03 -11.83 -19.24
C SER A 78 -10.91 -10.91 -20.46
N GLY A 79 -9.69 -10.60 -20.87
CA GLY A 79 -9.39 -9.71 -22.00
C GLY A 79 -9.59 -8.21 -21.71
N SER A 80 -10.07 -7.83 -20.54
CA SER A 80 -10.11 -6.42 -20.15
C SER A 80 -8.72 -5.92 -19.74
N THR A 81 -8.56 -4.61 -19.74
CA THR A 81 -7.35 -3.95 -19.27
C THR A 81 -7.43 -3.64 -17.77
N LEU A 82 -6.32 -3.82 -17.05
CA LEU A 82 -6.13 -3.32 -15.70
C LEU A 82 -4.94 -2.36 -15.65
N VAL A 83 -5.13 -1.23 -14.99
CA VAL A 83 -4.06 -0.30 -14.63
C VAL A 83 -3.49 -0.72 -13.28
N VAL A 84 -2.17 -0.86 -13.22
CA VAL A 84 -1.40 -1.12 -12.00
C VAL A 84 -0.71 0.20 -11.60
N PRO A 85 -1.11 0.83 -10.49
CA PRO A 85 -0.65 2.18 -10.10
C PRO A 85 0.75 2.16 -9.46
N GLN A 86 1.77 1.81 -10.26
CA GLN A 86 3.18 1.76 -9.84
C GLN A 86 3.93 3.10 -9.97
N GLN A 87 3.33 4.10 -10.60
CA GLN A 87 3.83 5.48 -10.52
C GLN A 87 3.23 6.16 -9.29
N LEU A 88 4.06 6.85 -8.51
CA LEU A 88 3.62 7.56 -7.31
C LEU A 88 4.52 8.75 -7.00
N ILE A 89 4.01 9.67 -6.20
CA ILE A 89 4.74 10.77 -5.57
C ILE A 89 5.14 10.29 -4.16
N LEU A 90 6.43 10.28 -3.85
CA LEU A 90 6.92 9.96 -2.51
C LEU A 90 6.35 10.95 -1.49
N PRO A 91 5.95 10.55 -0.27
CA PRO A 91 5.46 11.47 0.74
C PRO A 91 6.44 12.61 1.05
N ASP A 92 5.91 13.77 1.43
CA ASP A 92 6.72 14.93 1.83
C ASP A 92 7.21 14.75 3.27
N THR A 93 8.19 13.85 3.42
CA THR A 93 8.80 13.47 4.69
C THR A 93 10.30 13.26 4.51
N VAL A 94 11.01 13.06 5.61
CA VAL A 94 12.39 12.54 5.55
C VAL A 94 12.43 11.21 4.78
N ARG A 95 13.48 11.01 4.00
CA ARG A 95 13.78 9.75 3.28
C ARG A 95 14.63 8.84 4.16
N GLU A 96 14.10 8.50 5.34
CA GLU A 96 14.82 7.75 6.36
C GLU A 96 13.91 6.76 7.08
N GLY A 97 14.37 5.52 7.21
CA GLY A 97 13.67 4.48 7.93
C GLY A 97 12.34 4.14 7.27
N ILE A 98 11.28 4.01 8.08
CA ILE A 98 9.95 3.62 7.63
C ILE A 98 9.00 4.82 7.70
N ILE A 99 8.31 5.10 6.60
CA ILE A 99 7.17 6.01 6.54
C ILE A 99 5.92 5.20 6.19
N ILE A 100 4.87 5.33 6.98
CA ILE A 100 3.58 4.65 6.76
C ILE A 100 2.55 5.73 6.45
N ASN A 101 2.05 5.76 5.20
CA ASN A 101 0.94 6.62 4.85
C ASN A 101 -0.36 5.80 4.87
N VAL A 102 -1.12 5.94 5.95
CA VAL A 102 -2.35 5.17 6.15
C VAL A 102 -3.45 5.54 5.14
N ALA A 103 -3.37 6.74 4.54
CA ALA A 103 -4.36 7.23 3.60
C ALA A 103 -4.31 6.51 2.24
N GLU A 104 -3.15 6.01 1.85
CA GLU A 104 -2.93 5.33 0.56
C GLU A 104 -2.56 3.86 0.71
N MET A 105 -2.62 3.33 1.94
CA MET A 105 -2.30 1.93 2.24
C MET A 105 -0.89 1.52 1.80
N ARG A 106 0.10 2.40 2.00
CA ARG A 106 1.51 2.11 1.67
C ARG A 106 2.46 2.34 2.84
N LEU A 107 3.47 1.47 2.92
CA LEU A 107 4.67 1.61 3.71
C LEU A 107 5.84 1.88 2.76
N TYR A 108 6.62 2.90 3.07
CA TYR A 108 7.85 3.28 2.38
C TYR A 108 9.01 2.96 3.31
N TYR A 109 9.92 2.08 2.89
CA TYR A 109 11.16 1.82 3.60
C TYR A 109 12.33 2.40 2.81
N TYR A 110 13.14 3.21 3.49
CA TYR A 110 14.38 3.80 2.98
C TYR A 110 15.56 3.09 3.66
N PRO A 111 16.14 2.04 3.04
CA PRO A 111 17.23 1.29 3.64
C PRO A 111 18.47 2.17 3.84
N ALA A 112 19.11 2.05 5.00
CA ALA A 112 20.32 2.80 5.29
C ALA A 112 21.45 2.41 4.31
N GLY A 113 22.10 3.42 3.72
CA GLY A 113 23.20 3.22 2.77
C GLY A 113 22.76 2.75 1.37
N SER A 114 21.46 2.63 1.09
CA SER A 114 20.95 2.46 -0.27
C SER A 114 20.50 3.80 -0.86
N ASN A 115 20.38 3.85 -2.19
CA ASN A 115 19.73 4.94 -2.90
C ASN A 115 18.38 4.46 -3.47
N THR A 116 17.62 3.71 -2.66
CA THR A 116 16.33 3.14 -3.04
C THR A 116 15.24 3.46 -2.03
N VAL A 117 13.99 3.31 -2.46
CA VAL A 117 12.82 3.25 -1.60
C VAL A 117 12.01 2.02 -1.96
N GLU A 118 11.70 1.21 -0.96
CA GLU A 118 10.86 0.02 -1.08
C GLU A 118 9.45 0.39 -0.69
N VAL A 119 8.49 0.18 -1.59
CA VAL A 119 7.09 0.51 -1.35
C VAL A 119 6.30 -0.79 -1.22
N LEU A 120 5.71 -0.98 -0.04
CA LEU A 120 4.93 -2.18 0.29
C LEU A 120 3.49 -1.81 0.60
N PRO A 121 2.51 -2.54 0.05
CA PRO A 121 1.11 -2.31 0.36
C PRO A 121 0.79 -2.86 1.75
N ILE A 122 -0.08 -2.16 2.49
CA ILE A 122 -0.43 -2.52 3.87
C ILE A 122 -1.93 -2.64 4.08
N GLY A 123 -2.33 -3.46 5.04
CA GLY A 123 -3.65 -3.39 5.65
C GLY A 123 -3.58 -2.65 6.99
N ILE A 124 -4.64 -1.90 7.33
CA ILE A 124 -4.68 -1.09 8.56
C ILE A 124 -5.90 -1.40 9.41
N GLY A 125 -5.98 -0.73 10.56
CA GLY A 125 -7.10 -0.81 11.49
C GLY A 125 -8.44 -0.41 10.88
N GLN A 126 -9.49 -1.18 11.18
CA GLN A 126 -10.86 -0.80 10.85
C GLN A 126 -11.28 0.53 11.51
N ALA A 127 -12.31 1.18 10.98
CA ALA A 127 -12.88 2.37 11.63
C ALA A 127 -13.30 2.05 13.08
N GLY A 128 -12.95 2.94 14.02
CA GLY A 128 -13.10 2.70 15.46
C GLY A 128 -11.98 1.88 16.12
N ARG A 129 -11.05 1.33 15.34
CA ARG A 129 -9.83 0.64 15.80
C ARG A 129 -8.63 1.16 15.02
N GLU A 130 -8.45 2.48 15.03
CA GLU A 130 -7.61 3.16 14.05
C GLU A 130 -6.11 2.92 14.27
N THR A 131 -5.41 2.73 13.17
CA THR A 131 -3.95 2.88 13.13
C THR A 131 -3.60 4.36 13.37
N PRO A 132 -2.58 4.69 14.17
CA PRO A 132 -2.20 6.07 14.45
C PRO A 132 -1.90 6.86 13.15
N ARG A 133 -2.34 8.12 13.09
CA ARG A 133 -2.30 8.95 11.87
C ARG A 133 -1.16 9.97 11.83
N ASN A 134 -0.54 10.29 12.97
CA ASN A 134 0.55 11.27 13.11
C ASN A 134 1.43 10.90 14.31
N TRP A 135 2.31 9.92 14.13
CA TRP A 135 3.12 9.39 15.22
C TRP A 135 4.52 9.02 14.72
N VAL A 136 5.55 9.50 15.41
CA VAL A 136 6.95 9.12 15.20
C VAL A 136 7.38 8.20 16.34
N THR A 137 8.01 7.09 16.00
CA THR A 137 8.50 6.05 16.90
C THR A 137 9.71 5.35 16.27
N ALA A 138 10.13 4.22 16.82
CA ALA A 138 11.16 3.37 16.26
C ALA A 138 10.76 1.90 16.39
N VAL A 139 11.45 1.04 15.63
CA VAL A 139 11.40 -0.41 15.84
C VAL A 139 12.00 -0.74 17.20
N GLU A 140 11.19 -1.20 18.14
CA GLU A 140 11.65 -1.55 19.49
C GLU A 140 12.24 -2.97 19.54
N ARG A 141 11.60 -3.91 18.85
CA ARG A 141 12.03 -5.31 18.77
C ARG A 141 11.38 -6.02 17.61
N LYS A 142 11.92 -7.18 17.27
CA LYS A 142 11.43 -8.06 16.22
C LYS A 142 11.22 -9.46 16.79
N GLN A 143 10.20 -10.15 16.33
CA GLN A 143 9.89 -11.52 16.73
C GLN A 143 9.51 -12.38 15.53
N GLU A 144 10.27 -13.44 15.30
CA GLU A 144 9.84 -14.56 14.48
C GLU A 144 8.82 -15.39 15.27
N ALA A 145 7.85 -15.96 14.56
CA ALA A 145 6.80 -16.79 15.14
C ALA A 145 6.10 -16.10 16.33
N PRO A 146 5.49 -14.91 16.14
CA PRO A 146 4.84 -14.19 17.22
C PRO A 146 3.67 -14.99 17.79
N SER A 147 3.46 -14.91 19.10
CA SER A 147 2.19 -15.28 19.71
C SER A 147 1.24 -14.08 19.70
N TRP A 148 -0.06 -14.33 19.76
CA TRP A 148 -1.07 -13.28 19.81
C TRP A 148 -1.96 -13.41 21.04
N THR A 149 -2.09 -12.32 21.79
CA THR A 149 -3.02 -12.19 22.91
C THR A 149 -3.99 -11.06 22.58
N PRO A 150 -5.29 -11.33 22.36
CA PRO A 150 -6.25 -10.28 22.12
C PRO A 150 -6.33 -9.32 23.31
N THR A 151 -6.43 -8.02 23.02
CA THR A 151 -6.56 -7.01 24.07
C THR A 151 -7.88 -7.18 24.82
N PRO A 152 -8.00 -6.71 26.08
CA PRO A 152 -9.26 -6.70 26.81
C PRO A 152 -10.40 -6.02 26.04
N ASN A 153 -10.11 -4.93 25.32
CA ASN A 153 -11.09 -4.23 24.50
C ASN A 153 -11.57 -5.11 23.34
N THR A 154 -10.64 -5.72 22.60
CA THR A 154 -10.96 -6.65 21.50
C THR A 154 -11.85 -7.79 22.00
N ARG A 155 -11.53 -8.41 23.14
CA ARG A 155 -12.36 -9.49 23.71
C ARG A 155 -13.78 -9.04 24.07
N ARG A 156 -13.93 -7.86 24.70
CA ARG A 156 -15.26 -7.33 25.06
C ARG A 156 -16.14 -7.09 23.83
N GLU A 157 -15.55 -6.61 22.74
CA GLU A 157 -16.31 -6.34 21.51
C GLU A 157 -16.74 -7.61 20.79
N TYR A 158 -15.89 -8.64 20.73
CA TYR A 158 -16.29 -9.95 20.20
C TYR A 158 -17.39 -10.56 21.06
N ALA A 159 -17.26 -10.50 22.39
CA ALA A 159 -18.29 -10.98 23.31
C ALA A 159 -19.63 -10.24 23.13
N ALA A 160 -19.61 -8.94 22.84
CA ALA A 160 -20.82 -8.17 22.55
C ALA A 160 -21.56 -8.62 21.27
N ARG A 161 -20.89 -9.35 20.38
CA ARG A 161 -21.49 -9.98 19.18
C ARG A 161 -21.79 -11.47 19.38
N GLY A 162 -21.63 -12.00 20.59
CA GLY A 162 -21.78 -13.44 20.85
C GLY A 162 -20.62 -14.30 20.35
N GLU A 163 -19.50 -13.69 19.95
CA GLU A 163 -18.29 -14.38 19.50
C GLU A 163 -17.29 -14.51 20.67
N SER A 164 -16.64 -15.66 20.79
CA SER A 164 -15.52 -15.83 21.74
C SER A 164 -14.19 -15.77 21.00
N LEU A 165 -13.23 -15.05 21.59
CA LEU A 165 -11.84 -15.07 21.13
C LEU A 165 -11.00 -15.93 22.06
N PRO A 166 -10.05 -16.72 21.53
CA PRO A 166 -9.08 -17.41 22.36
C PRO A 166 -8.29 -16.40 23.20
N ALA A 167 -8.06 -16.72 24.48
CA ALA A 167 -7.27 -15.84 25.36
C ALA A 167 -5.82 -15.70 24.89
N PHE A 168 -5.32 -16.70 24.17
CA PHE A 168 -3.97 -16.79 23.64
C PHE A 168 -4.00 -17.63 22.37
N VAL A 169 -3.29 -17.16 21.34
CA VAL A 169 -3.04 -17.91 20.12
C VAL A 169 -1.53 -18.13 20.01
N PRO A 170 -1.06 -19.39 20.01
CA PRO A 170 0.35 -19.69 19.87
C PRO A 170 0.86 -19.28 18.49
N ALA A 171 2.18 -19.32 18.31
CA ALA A 171 2.75 -19.20 16.98
C ALA A 171 2.28 -20.36 16.08
N GLY A 172 2.10 -20.09 14.79
CA GLY A 172 1.72 -21.09 13.80
C GLY A 172 0.89 -20.51 12.66
N PRO A 173 0.47 -21.36 11.70
CA PRO A 173 -0.28 -20.94 10.52
C PRO A 173 -1.60 -20.22 10.84
N GLU A 174 -2.24 -20.58 11.96
CA GLU A 174 -3.51 -19.98 12.38
C GLU A 174 -3.34 -18.66 13.15
N ASN A 175 -2.10 -18.21 13.39
CA ASN A 175 -1.88 -16.98 14.12
C ASN A 175 -2.20 -15.75 13.24
N PRO A 176 -3.10 -14.85 13.66
CA PRO A 176 -3.50 -13.70 12.86
C PRO A 176 -2.40 -12.65 12.67
N MET A 177 -1.29 -12.75 13.42
CA MET A 177 -0.10 -11.93 13.23
C MET A 177 0.86 -12.49 12.16
N GLY A 178 0.57 -13.67 11.60
CA GLY A 178 1.45 -14.35 10.65
C GLY A 178 2.75 -14.83 11.30
N LEU A 179 3.80 -14.97 10.48
CA LEU A 179 5.06 -15.58 10.89
C LEU A 179 6.09 -14.60 11.46
N TYR A 180 5.90 -13.29 11.26
CA TYR A 180 6.88 -12.27 11.64
C TYR A 180 6.16 -11.02 12.16
N ALA A 181 6.74 -10.41 13.19
CA ALA A 181 6.28 -9.15 13.74
C ALA A 181 7.43 -8.21 14.09
N ILE A 182 7.24 -6.93 13.80
CA ILE A 182 8.12 -5.81 14.11
C ILE A 182 7.33 -4.88 15.04
N TYR A 183 7.73 -4.79 16.30
CA TYR A 183 7.03 -3.98 17.31
C TYR A 183 7.55 -2.55 17.29
N ILE A 184 6.63 -1.60 17.33
CA ILE A 184 6.93 -0.17 17.17
C ILE A 184 6.46 0.68 18.37
N GLY A 185 6.18 0.03 19.50
CA GLY A 185 5.72 0.64 20.75
C GLY A 185 4.21 0.74 20.88
N ARG A 186 3.74 1.09 22.08
CA ARG A 186 2.31 1.30 22.42
C ARG A 186 1.39 0.13 22.00
N LEU A 187 1.90 -1.10 22.06
CA LEU A 187 1.23 -2.34 21.64
C LEU A 187 0.98 -2.47 20.12
N TYR A 188 1.50 -1.55 19.29
CA TYR A 188 1.42 -1.63 17.84
C TYR A 188 2.56 -2.45 17.25
N ALA A 189 2.25 -3.16 16.18
CA ALA A 189 3.21 -3.91 15.39
C ALA A 189 2.92 -3.78 13.89
N ILE A 190 4.00 -3.92 13.12
CA ILE A 190 3.98 -4.21 11.68
C ILE A 190 4.17 -5.72 11.57
N HIS A 191 3.21 -6.46 11.02
CA HIS A 191 3.20 -7.92 11.07
C HIS A 191 2.58 -8.57 9.83
N GLY A 192 2.72 -9.89 9.71
CA GLY A 192 2.15 -10.68 8.62
C GLY A 192 0.66 -10.94 8.77
N THR A 193 0.15 -11.92 8.04
CA THR A 193 -1.27 -12.30 8.08
C THR A 193 -1.41 -13.77 7.74
N ASN A 194 -2.34 -14.48 8.38
CA ASN A 194 -2.77 -15.80 7.94
C ASN A 194 -3.94 -15.75 6.92
N ALA A 195 -4.47 -14.56 6.64
CA ALA A 195 -5.55 -14.36 5.68
C ALA A 195 -5.00 -14.11 4.27
N ASN A 196 -5.71 -14.64 3.27
CA ASN A 196 -5.41 -14.47 1.84
C ASN A 196 -5.94 -13.14 1.26
N PHE A 197 -6.42 -12.24 2.11
CA PHE A 197 -6.94 -10.91 1.76
C PHE A 197 -6.72 -9.94 2.93
N GLY A 198 -6.95 -8.64 2.69
CA GLY A 198 -6.91 -7.62 3.74
C GLY A 198 -5.84 -6.54 3.54
N ILE A 199 -4.91 -6.76 2.59
CA ILE A 199 -3.92 -5.75 2.23
C ILE A 199 -4.55 -4.73 1.28
N GLY A 200 -4.32 -3.45 1.57
CA GLY A 200 -5.08 -2.35 0.97
C GLY A 200 -6.46 -2.15 1.59
N LEU A 201 -6.81 -2.82 2.70
CA LEU A 201 -8.11 -2.69 3.35
C LEU A 201 -7.99 -2.32 4.84
N ARG A 202 -9.10 -1.83 5.39
CA ARG A 202 -9.24 -1.48 6.82
C ARG A 202 -9.86 -2.64 7.60
N VAL A 203 -9.07 -3.67 7.89
CA VAL A 203 -9.55 -4.94 8.48
C VAL A 203 -8.91 -5.30 9.82
N SER A 204 -7.82 -4.61 10.20
CA SER A 204 -7.07 -4.97 11.39
C SER A 204 -7.69 -4.39 12.67
N GLN A 205 -7.13 -4.78 13.81
CA GLN A 205 -7.48 -4.26 15.14
C GLN A 205 -6.68 -3.00 15.52
N GLY A 206 -5.99 -2.37 14.57
CA GLY A 206 -5.16 -1.17 14.76
C GLY A 206 -3.70 -1.34 14.30
N CYS A 207 -3.19 -2.57 14.25
CA CYS A 207 -1.84 -2.88 13.76
C CYS A 207 -1.73 -2.80 12.22
N ILE A 208 -0.50 -2.77 11.73
CA ILE A 208 -0.19 -2.73 10.29
C ILE A 208 0.07 -4.15 9.80
N ARG A 209 -0.67 -4.58 8.78
CA ARG A 209 -0.57 -5.92 8.17
C ARG A 209 0.16 -5.84 6.83
N LEU A 210 1.01 -6.81 6.53
CA LEU A 210 1.61 -7.02 5.21
C LEU A 210 1.39 -8.45 4.74
N ARG A 211 1.60 -8.70 3.44
CA ARG A 211 1.66 -10.08 2.91
C ARG A 211 2.89 -10.80 3.45
N ASN A 212 2.92 -12.12 3.30
CA ASN A 212 3.94 -12.97 3.94
C ASN A 212 5.36 -12.66 3.46
N ASP A 213 5.56 -12.50 2.16
CA ASP A 213 6.87 -12.20 1.58
C ASP A 213 7.32 -10.77 1.95
N ASP A 214 6.38 -9.83 1.93
CA ASP A 214 6.61 -8.42 2.30
C ASP A 214 7.04 -8.27 3.78
N ILE A 215 6.35 -8.92 4.72
CA ILE A 215 6.74 -8.86 6.13
C ILE A 215 8.07 -9.58 6.36
N LYS A 216 8.33 -10.69 5.66
CA LYS A 216 9.61 -11.40 5.76
C LYS A 216 10.75 -10.50 5.28
N TYR A 217 10.57 -9.84 4.15
CA TYR A 217 11.54 -8.88 3.64
C TYR A 217 11.86 -7.78 4.66
N LEU A 218 10.83 -7.12 5.23
CA LEU A 218 11.05 -6.11 6.27
C LEU A 218 11.70 -6.71 7.53
N PHE A 219 11.28 -7.91 7.91
CA PHE A 219 11.87 -8.60 9.06
C PHE A 219 13.35 -8.95 8.83
N ASP A 220 13.79 -9.21 7.62
CA ASP A 220 15.21 -9.47 7.37
C ASP A 220 16.03 -8.18 7.26
N THR A 221 15.44 -7.13 6.69
CA THR A 221 16.19 -5.95 6.24
C THR A 221 16.12 -4.74 7.16
N VAL A 222 15.11 -4.65 8.04
CA VAL A 222 14.91 -3.50 8.95
C VAL A 222 15.62 -3.75 10.28
N PRO A 223 16.63 -2.95 10.67
CA PRO A 223 17.26 -3.05 11.99
C PRO A 223 16.33 -2.62 13.13
N VAL A 224 16.58 -3.15 14.33
CA VAL A 224 16.01 -2.57 15.57
C VAL A 224 16.56 -1.14 15.75
N GLY A 225 15.72 -0.22 16.22
CA GLY A 225 16.04 1.20 16.32
C GLY A 225 15.69 2.01 15.06
N THR A 226 15.34 1.37 13.95
CA THR A 226 14.93 2.07 12.72
C THR A 226 13.74 2.99 13.00
N ARG A 227 13.85 4.26 12.58
CA ARG A 227 12.79 5.26 12.70
C ARG A 227 11.53 4.81 11.97
N VAL A 228 10.37 5.03 12.58
CA VAL A 228 9.05 4.76 11.99
C VAL A 228 8.19 6.02 12.13
N GLN A 229 7.59 6.50 11.06
CA GLN A 229 6.68 7.64 11.07
C GLN A 229 5.37 7.30 10.36
N LEU A 230 4.26 7.46 11.07
CA LEU A 230 2.92 7.31 10.53
C LEU A 230 2.35 8.69 10.17
N ILE A 231 1.80 8.79 8.96
CA ILE A 231 1.18 10.00 8.40
C ILE A 231 -0.18 9.65 7.77
N ASP A 232 -1.04 10.66 7.62
CA ASP A 232 -2.34 10.58 6.91
C ASP A 232 -2.38 11.66 5.83
N ARG A 233 -1.92 11.29 4.62
CA ARG A 233 -1.80 12.20 3.46
C ARG A 233 -2.52 11.60 2.25
N PRO A 234 -3.84 11.81 2.11
CA PRO A 234 -4.60 11.33 0.94
C PRO A 234 -4.31 12.16 -0.32
N VAL A 235 -3.73 13.35 -0.19
CA VAL A 235 -3.27 14.18 -1.31
C VAL A 235 -1.78 14.41 -1.19
N LYS A 236 -1.06 14.08 -2.24
CA LYS A 236 0.36 14.39 -2.43
C LYS A 236 0.49 15.21 -3.70
N TYR A 237 1.45 16.13 -3.71
CA TYR A 237 1.77 16.91 -4.90
C TYR A 237 3.26 17.23 -4.90
N SER A 238 3.78 17.47 -6.10
CA SER A 238 5.20 17.76 -6.32
C SER A 238 5.38 18.66 -7.53
N GLU A 239 6.28 19.62 -7.41
CA GLU A 239 6.87 20.35 -8.54
C GLU A 239 8.23 19.71 -8.80
N GLU A 240 8.37 19.09 -9.97
CA GLU A 240 9.57 18.35 -10.34
C GLU A 240 10.65 19.31 -10.88
N PRO A 241 11.93 18.90 -10.93
CA PRO A 241 13.03 19.77 -11.36
C PRO A 241 12.90 20.34 -12.78
N ASP A 242 12.09 19.72 -13.63
CA ASP A 242 11.77 20.21 -14.98
C ASP A 242 10.63 21.26 -15.00
N GLY A 243 10.13 21.66 -13.83
CA GLY A 243 9.01 22.57 -13.66
C GLY A 243 7.63 21.91 -13.79
N SER A 244 7.56 20.60 -14.06
CA SER A 244 6.28 19.91 -14.17
C SER A 244 5.62 19.74 -12.79
N ARG A 245 4.31 19.98 -12.73
CA ARG A 245 3.50 19.90 -11.51
C ARG A 245 2.62 18.68 -11.54
N TRP A 246 2.68 17.89 -10.47
CA TRP A 246 1.94 16.63 -10.34
C TRP A 246 1.12 16.61 -9.07
N VAL A 247 -0.07 15.99 -9.14
CA VAL A 247 -0.93 15.72 -7.99
C VAL A 247 -1.36 14.26 -7.98
N GLU A 248 -1.33 13.62 -6.82
CA GLU A 248 -1.81 12.25 -6.57
C GLU A 248 -2.85 12.30 -5.46
N VAL A 249 -4.02 11.71 -5.73
CA VAL A 249 -5.19 11.83 -4.86
C VAL A 249 -5.80 10.45 -4.62
N HIS A 250 -5.90 10.08 -3.34
CA HIS A 250 -6.54 8.87 -2.84
C HIS A 250 -7.86 9.21 -2.13
N GLU A 251 -8.69 8.19 -1.92
CA GLU A 251 -9.87 8.33 -1.05
C GLU A 251 -9.43 8.50 0.42
N PRO A 252 -9.86 9.57 1.13
CA PRO A 252 -9.50 9.75 2.53
C PRO A 252 -10.05 8.64 3.44
N LEU A 253 -9.33 8.37 4.52
CA LEU A 253 -9.86 7.51 5.58
C LEU A 253 -11.08 8.15 6.23
N SER A 254 -12.19 7.39 6.30
CA SER A 254 -13.37 7.82 7.05
C SER A 254 -13.00 8.17 8.50
N ARG A 255 -13.64 9.22 9.03
CA ARG A 255 -13.34 9.82 10.33
C ARG A 255 -14.13 9.17 11.47
N ASN A 256 -15.21 8.48 11.12
CA ASN A 256 -16.10 7.80 12.05
C ASN A 256 -16.80 6.64 11.35
N ARG A 257 -17.56 5.87 12.13
CA ARG A 257 -18.29 4.70 11.64
C ARG A 257 -19.40 5.07 10.65
N SER A 258 -20.11 6.18 10.85
CA SER A 258 -21.16 6.62 9.93
C SER A 258 -20.61 6.94 8.53
N GLU A 259 -19.45 7.60 8.45
CA GLU A 259 -18.76 7.83 7.18
C GLU A 259 -18.22 6.53 6.57
N TYR A 260 -17.78 5.59 7.40
CA TYR A 260 -17.31 4.27 6.93
C TYR A 260 -18.44 3.44 6.29
N GLU A 261 -19.65 3.53 6.84
CA GLU A 261 -20.83 2.78 6.40
C GLU A 261 -21.65 3.54 5.33
N SER A 262 -21.17 4.69 4.87
CA SER A 262 -21.86 5.53 3.89
C SER A 262 -21.24 5.42 2.50
N ASP A 263 -22.08 5.52 1.46
CA ASP A 263 -21.64 5.66 0.06
C ASP A 263 -21.16 7.08 -0.29
N ARG A 264 -21.24 8.03 0.65
CA ARG A 264 -20.80 9.41 0.41
C ARG A 264 -19.28 9.49 0.46
N LYS A 265 -18.70 10.19 -0.52
CA LYS A 265 -17.27 10.50 -0.50
C LYS A 265 -16.88 11.29 0.75
N VAL A 266 -15.81 10.84 1.41
CA VAL A 266 -15.19 11.58 2.52
C VAL A 266 -14.59 12.88 1.96
N PRO A 267 -14.80 14.04 2.60
CA PRO A 267 -14.20 15.30 2.16
C PRO A 267 -12.67 15.24 2.17
N LEU A 268 -12.03 15.77 1.11
CA LEU A 268 -10.58 15.87 1.05
C LEU A 268 -10.07 16.98 2.00
N PRO A 269 -8.91 16.80 2.66
CA PRO A 269 -8.28 17.85 3.44
C PRO A 269 -7.60 18.88 2.52
N VAL A 270 -8.40 19.78 1.93
CA VAL A 270 -7.91 20.82 1.03
C VAL A 270 -7.25 21.96 1.82
N THR A 271 -5.91 21.97 1.87
CA THR A 271 -5.12 23.00 2.53
C THR A 271 -4.98 24.26 1.66
N PRO A 272 -4.67 25.45 2.22
CA PRO A 272 -4.34 26.63 1.42
C PRO A 272 -3.21 26.37 0.43
N ALA A 273 -2.15 25.67 0.86
CA ALA A 273 -1.03 25.30 -0.01
C ALA A 273 -1.46 24.45 -1.20
N LEU A 274 -2.33 23.44 -0.99
CA LEU A 274 -2.87 22.64 -2.08
C LEU A 274 -3.70 23.51 -3.05
N ARG A 275 -4.54 24.41 -2.54
CA ARG A 275 -5.33 25.32 -3.41
C ARG A 275 -4.42 26.16 -4.28
N THR A 276 -3.42 26.80 -3.69
CA THR A 276 -2.43 27.59 -4.43
C THR A 276 -1.69 26.74 -5.45
N PHE A 277 -1.33 25.50 -5.09
CA PHE A 277 -0.63 24.58 -6.00
C PHE A 277 -1.45 24.21 -7.23
N ILE A 278 -2.76 23.99 -7.08
CA ILE A 278 -3.65 23.59 -8.19
C ILE A 278 -4.32 24.77 -8.93
N SER A 279 -4.11 26.01 -8.46
CA SER A 279 -4.73 27.23 -9.02
C SER A 279 -3.69 28.23 -9.55
N GLY A 280 -2.45 27.79 -9.78
CA GLY A 280 -1.37 28.64 -10.30
C GLY A 280 -1.54 28.98 -11.79
N ASN A 281 -0.83 30.01 -12.25
CA ASN A 281 -0.88 30.45 -13.65
C ASN A 281 -0.32 29.43 -14.65
N ASP A 282 0.58 28.55 -14.20
CA ASP A 282 1.21 27.50 -15.04
C ASP A 282 0.51 26.14 -14.91
N VAL A 283 -0.72 26.12 -14.36
CA VAL A 283 -1.47 24.91 -14.04
C VAL A 283 -2.79 24.82 -14.83
N ASP A 284 -3.06 23.64 -15.37
CA ASP A 284 -4.38 23.25 -15.87
C ASP A 284 -5.32 22.99 -14.68
N VAL A 285 -5.98 24.07 -14.23
CA VAL A 285 -6.89 24.05 -13.06
C VAL A 285 -8.03 23.03 -13.25
N SER A 286 -8.53 22.85 -14.48
CA SER A 286 -9.57 21.87 -14.78
C SER A 286 -9.07 20.46 -14.50
N ARG A 287 -7.85 20.13 -14.96
CA ARG A 287 -7.23 18.82 -14.71
C ARG A 287 -6.92 18.61 -13.22
N GLY A 288 -6.48 19.66 -12.52
CA GLY A 288 -6.31 19.61 -11.06
C GLY A 288 -7.60 19.28 -10.33
N ASN A 289 -8.71 19.95 -10.67
CA ASN A 289 -10.02 19.67 -10.08
C ASN A 289 -10.52 18.26 -10.43
N GLN A 290 -10.34 17.81 -11.66
CA GLN A 290 -10.67 16.44 -12.07
C GLN A 290 -9.90 15.40 -11.25
N ALA A 291 -8.61 15.64 -10.95
CA ALA A 291 -7.84 14.74 -10.09
C ALA A 291 -8.42 14.65 -8.67
N LEU A 292 -8.82 15.79 -8.08
CA LEU A 292 -9.45 15.85 -6.76
C LEU A 292 -10.81 15.12 -6.70
N GLU A 293 -11.58 15.18 -7.78
CA GLU A 293 -12.87 14.49 -7.89
C GLU A 293 -12.70 12.99 -8.15
N ARG A 294 -11.80 12.65 -9.08
CA ARG A 294 -11.56 11.29 -9.59
C ARG A 294 -10.93 10.38 -8.54
N ARG A 295 -9.93 10.88 -7.80
CA ARG A 295 -9.21 10.17 -6.74
C ARG A 295 -8.69 8.80 -7.21
N SER A 296 -7.97 8.79 -8.32
CA SER A 296 -7.50 7.57 -8.97
C SER A 296 -6.33 6.88 -8.26
N GLY A 297 -5.75 7.51 -7.23
CA GLY A 297 -4.52 7.03 -6.59
C GLY A 297 -3.28 7.06 -7.49
N MET A 298 -3.37 7.75 -8.64
CA MET A 298 -2.27 7.88 -9.61
C MET A 298 -1.85 9.35 -9.73
N PRO A 299 -0.55 9.63 -9.91
CA PRO A 299 -0.07 10.97 -10.24
C PRO A 299 -0.66 11.47 -11.56
N VAL A 300 -1.12 12.71 -11.55
CA VAL A 300 -1.64 13.44 -12.71
C VAL A 300 -0.80 14.68 -12.92
N ASN A 301 -0.21 14.83 -14.11
CA ASN A 301 0.50 16.04 -14.49
C ASN A 301 -0.53 17.14 -14.76
N ILE A 302 -0.50 18.20 -13.95
CA ILE A 302 -1.42 19.35 -14.03
C ILE A 302 -0.75 20.59 -14.62
N SER A 303 0.45 20.47 -15.19
CA SER A 303 1.12 21.58 -15.87
C SER A 303 0.34 22.00 -17.11
N LEU A 304 0.30 23.30 -17.41
CA LEU A 304 -0.15 23.77 -18.71
C LEU A 304 0.81 23.26 -19.79
N VAL A 305 0.27 22.75 -20.88
CA VAL A 305 1.06 22.40 -22.05
C VAL A 305 1.62 23.71 -22.62
N GLN A 306 2.94 23.93 -22.56
CA GLN A 306 3.56 25.01 -23.32
C GLN A 306 3.29 24.73 -24.80
N LYS A 307 2.44 25.56 -25.42
CA LYS A 307 2.33 25.60 -26.87
C LYS A 307 3.67 26.15 -27.37
N HIS A 308 4.54 25.27 -27.85
CA HIS A 308 5.61 25.70 -28.74
C HIS A 308 4.95 26.24 -30.01
N TYR A 309 4.89 27.56 -30.14
CA TYR A 309 4.55 28.26 -31.38
C TYR A 309 5.78 28.34 -32.28
#